data_AF-A0AAD4CYL2-F1
#
_entry.id   AF-A0AAD4CYL2-F1
#
_cell.length_a   1.000
_cell.length_b   1.000
_cell.length_c   1.000
_cell.angle_alpha   90.00
_cell.angle_beta   90.00
_cell.angle_gamma   90.00
#
_symmetry.space_group_name_H-M   'P 1'
#
loop_
_entity.id
_entity.type
_entity.pdbx_description
1 polymer ?
#
loop_
_entity_poly.entity_id
_entity_poly.type
_entity_poly.pdbx_seq_one_letter_code
_entity_poly.pdbx_strand_id
1 'polypeptide(L)'
;MKENLWQEEGREATNGLAMVAAIAPRKGGEAHRLWKLYEKRHAKVEEDTIPMILCDFFASSCTWPVIRSTNGQIGDLAGSLQSLLLAVDYVGALDAPATYFESDETCIAAASNAMTRLSGEAATQVLRDILITGAIIVAKDNICRSPAEDYDGSISPVNVIIPVNVKNAPWWDGAMVPYYGLLMSTSGYQEVTDNLGKPRSSKICGSTKLVLDNIVLYDEIPDLIPDFIVKEPMNEACAALTLGGSEAIYGYGDACARATDDALSCDCGANGHQEAAEMAMGFCVSYIAAPRYIVPKQLRAYSAADKVIREAYAWPPAGTRLTAVGNIFLEPGDILHTDTWRPLLKMSSPLDTCQQALADDIASRVARRCFINNPDEKAIHRVHAAASSLLIDCDTIEDIEELRQLSDKWSNLFKTVIEGTPVRSDASIATVKDFSYFIRRVWEHFVIGVTQSSIADDADLELFMELDQTFRRSNSLPATEGIPIRRAFIGVASSAIDLSGIGPYNRLSDGAARF
;
A
#
# COMPACT_ATOMS: atom_id res chain seq x y z
N MET A 1 27.16 -3.27 -1.47
CA MET A 1 25.75 -3.15 -1.92
C MET A 1 25.59 -1.98 -2.89
N LYS A 2 25.83 -0.74 -2.45
CA LYS A 2 25.73 0.48 -3.29
C LYS A 2 26.60 0.43 -4.56
N GLU A 3 27.85 0.00 -4.47
CA GLU A 3 28.70 -0.17 -5.66
C GLU A 3 28.14 -1.21 -6.64
N ASN A 4 27.65 -2.35 -6.15
CA ASN A 4 27.11 -3.41 -7.02
C ASN A 4 25.73 -3.09 -7.61
N LEU A 5 24.93 -2.24 -6.96
CA LEU A 5 23.63 -1.79 -7.49
C LEU A 5 23.80 -0.63 -8.48
N TRP A 6 24.78 0.25 -8.26
CA TRP A 6 24.84 1.54 -8.95
C TRP A 6 26.12 1.78 -9.75
N GLN A 7 27.06 0.82 -9.82
CA GLN A 7 28.20 0.92 -10.73
C GLN A 7 27.86 0.50 -12.16
N GLU A 8 28.49 1.24 -13.07
CA GLU A 8 28.37 1.28 -14.53
C GLU A 8 27.10 1.96 -15.08
N GLU A 9 27.34 3.12 -15.69
CA GLU A 9 26.49 3.90 -16.60
C GLU A 9 26.08 3.09 -17.86
N GLY A 10 25.64 1.83 -17.69
CA GLY A 10 25.69 0.78 -18.73
C GLY A 10 24.56 -0.25 -18.74
N ARG A 11 23.34 0.07 -18.26
CA ARG A 11 22.14 -0.72 -18.60
C ARG A 11 21.07 0.21 -19.15
N GLU A 12 20.44 -0.17 -20.27
CA GLU A 12 19.38 0.62 -20.91
C GLU A 12 18.27 1.04 -19.91
N ALA A 13 17.99 0.20 -18.91
CA ALA A 13 17.09 0.47 -17.79
C ALA A 13 17.46 1.70 -16.95
N THR A 14 18.73 1.92 -16.62
CA THR A 14 19.11 3.10 -15.82
C THR A 14 18.95 4.40 -16.61
N ASN A 15 19.13 4.36 -17.93
CA ASN A 15 18.90 5.50 -18.81
C ASN A 15 17.40 5.81 -18.97
N GLY A 16 16.56 4.79 -19.14
CA GLY A 16 15.11 4.99 -19.25
C GLY A 16 14.45 5.43 -17.94
N LEU A 17 14.87 4.88 -16.79
CA LEU A 17 14.43 5.36 -15.48
C LEU A 17 14.88 6.81 -15.22
N ALA A 18 16.06 7.21 -15.69
CA ALA A 18 16.50 8.61 -15.60
C ALA A 18 15.58 9.57 -16.38
N MET A 19 15.00 9.13 -17.50
CA MET A 19 14.00 9.91 -18.25
C MET A 19 12.70 10.07 -17.46
N VAL A 20 12.23 9.00 -16.82
CA VAL A 20 11.03 9.04 -15.96
C VAL A 20 11.29 9.92 -14.72
N ALA A 21 12.45 9.76 -14.09
CA ALA A 21 12.88 10.54 -12.94
C ALA A 21 12.92 12.05 -13.22
N ALA A 22 13.28 12.47 -14.44
CA ALA A 22 13.33 13.88 -14.82
C ALA A 22 11.95 14.58 -14.82
N ILE A 23 10.86 13.80 -14.90
CA ILE A 23 9.48 14.32 -14.89
C ILE A 23 8.68 13.90 -13.65
N ALA A 24 9.23 13.00 -12.82
CA ALA A 24 8.57 12.50 -11.64
C ALA A 24 8.34 13.66 -10.64
N PRO A 25 7.10 13.85 -10.15
CA PRO A 25 6.86 14.84 -9.12
C PRO A 25 7.55 14.39 -7.81
N ARG A 26 7.98 15.37 -7.00
CA ARG A 26 8.64 15.06 -5.71
C ARG A 26 7.61 14.56 -4.68
N LYS A 27 7.89 13.40 -4.07
CA LYS A 27 7.15 12.87 -2.91
C LYS A 27 7.31 13.78 -1.68
N GLY A 28 6.42 13.63 -0.69
CA GLY A 28 6.50 14.35 0.59
C GLY A 28 5.77 15.70 0.66
N GLY A 29 5.91 16.43 1.77
CA GLY A 29 5.28 17.74 2.00
C GLY A 29 3.79 17.67 2.32
N GLU A 30 3.31 16.52 2.76
CA GLU A 30 1.93 16.24 3.20
C GLU A 30 1.48 17.20 4.29
N ALA A 31 2.34 17.50 5.28
CA ALA A 31 1.99 18.39 6.39
C ALA A 31 1.62 19.80 5.88
N HIS A 32 2.44 20.35 4.98
CA HIS A 32 2.16 21.64 4.36
C HIS A 32 0.88 21.63 3.52
N ARG A 33 0.64 20.55 2.77
CA ARG A 33 -0.52 20.41 1.89
C ARG A 33 -1.84 20.25 2.67
N LEU A 34 -1.81 19.52 3.76
CA LEU A 34 -2.98 19.28 4.63
C LEU A 34 -3.27 20.46 5.56
N TRP A 35 -2.31 21.36 5.78
CA TRP A 35 -2.42 22.50 6.69
C TRP A 35 -3.75 23.26 6.57
N LYS A 36 -4.08 23.74 5.37
CA LYS A 36 -5.29 24.55 5.15
C LYS A 36 -6.59 23.80 5.41
N LEU A 37 -6.58 22.47 5.22
CA LEU A 37 -7.76 21.64 5.48
C LEU A 37 -7.92 21.38 6.99
N TYR A 38 -6.81 21.23 7.71
CA TYR A 38 -6.78 21.09 9.16
C TYR A 38 -7.11 22.40 9.90
N GLU A 39 -6.57 23.53 9.45
CA GLU A 39 -6.84 24.87 9.99
C GLU A 39 -8.35 25.16 9.98
N LYS A 40 -9.03 24.87 8.86
CA LYS A 40 -10.49 25.03 8.70
C LYS A 40 -11.32 24.14 9.65
N ARG A 41 -10.77 23.03 10.14
CA ARG A 41 -11.51 22.00 10.91
C ARG A 41 -11.16 21.97 12.41
N HIS A 42 -9.99 22.46 12.82
CA HIS A 42 -9.47 22.27 14.19
C HIS A 42 -9.05 23.54 14.95
N ALA A 43 -9.27 24.75 14.42
CA ALA A 43 -8.77 25.99 15.03
C ALA A 43 -9.24 26.22 16.48
N LYS A 44 -8.32 25.97 17.44
CA LYS A 44 -8.22 26.73 18.69
C LYS A 44 -6.87 27.45 18.82
N VAL A 45 -5.77 26.86 18.31
CA VAL A 45 -4.40 27.40 18.34
C VAL A 45 -3.64 26.90 17.09
N GLU A 46 -2.89 27.78 16.42
CA GLU A 46 -2.21 27.49 15.14
C GLU A 46 -0.99 26.56 15.36
N GLU A 47 -0.29 26.77 16.47
CA GLU A 47 0.96 26.10 16.84
C GLU A 47 0.83 24.58 17.06
N ASP A 48 -0.37 24.07 17.37
CA ASP A 48 -0.62 22.63 17.56
C ASP A 48 -0.97 21.90 16.25
N THR A 49 -1.20 22.64 15.16
CA THR A 49 -1.81 22.09 13.95
C THR A 49 -0.86 21.16 13.19
N ILE A 50 0.45 21.46 13.09
CA ILE A 50 1.41 20.56 12.41
C ILE A 50 1.60 19.24 13.18
N PRO A 51 1.87 19.23 14.51
CA PRO A 51 1.94 17.99 15.27
C PRO A 51 0.70 17.10 15.14
N MET A 52 -0.50 17.71 15.07
CA MET A 52 -1.74 16.98 14.83
C MET A 52 -1.79 16.36 13.43
N ILE A 53 -1.44 17.11 12.39
CA ILE A 53 -1.41 16.61 11.02
C ILE A 53 -0.47 15.41 10.91
N LEU A 54 0.75 15.51 11.46
CA LEU A 54 1.71 14.40 11.45
C LEU A 54 1.13 13.18 12.18
N CYS A 55 0.67 13.34 13.42
CA CYS A 55 0.07 12.24 14.17
C CYS A 55 -1.07 11.56 13.40
N ASP A 56 -2.03 12.33 12.89
CA ASP A 56 -3.21 11.80 12.20
C ASP A 56 -2.84 11.13 10.87
N PHE A 57 -1.95 11.75 10.09
CA PHE A 57 -1.50 11.19 8.82
C PHE A 57 -0.82 9.83 9.03
N PHE A 58 0.13 9.72 9.95
CA PHE A 58 0.77 8.42 10.24
C PHE A 58 -0.14 7.45 10.97
N ALA A 59 -1.06 7.94 11.78
CA ALA A 59 -2.08 7.08 12.36
C ALA A 59 -3.00 6.50 11.28
N SER A 60 -3.19 7.15 10.13
CA SER A 60 -4.02 6.65 9.03
C SER A 60 -3.43 5.40 8.36
N SER A 61 -2.11 5.37 8.14
CA SER A 61 -1.38 4.21 7.58
C SER A 61 -1.48 3.00 8.50
N CYS A 62 -1.74 3.22 9.79
CA CYS A 62 -1.98 2.18 10.78
C CYS A 62 -3.46 1.85 10.98
N THR A 63 -4.37 2.79 10.69
CA THR A 63 -5.80 2.63 10.99
C THR A 63 -6.51 1.80 9.91
N TRP A 64 -6.20 2.03 8.64
CA TRP A 64 -6.90 1.38 7.52
C TRP A 64 -6.58 -0.12 7.40
N PRO A 65 -5.33 -0.58 7.64
CA PRO A 65 -4.98 -2.00 7.61
C PRO A 65 -5.48 -2.80 8.82
N VAL A 66 -5.87 -2.13 9.92
CA VAL A 66 -6.13 -2.78 11.21
C VAL A 66 -7.63 -2.79 11.50
N ILE A 67 -8.40 -3.38 10.59
CA ILE A 67 -9.87 -3.29 10.60
C ILE A 67 -10.54 -3.96 11.82
N ARG A 68 -9.83 -4.84 12.52
CA ARG A 68 -10.32 -5.53 13.72
C ARG A 68 -10.05 -4.78 15.01
N SER A 69 -9.28 -3.70 14.99
CA SER A 69 -9.12 -2.86 16.18
C SER A 69 -10.42 -2.11 16.47
N THR A 70 -10.91 -2.25 17.71
CA THR A 70 -12.02 -1.44 18.23
C THR A 70 -11.53 -0.26 19.06
N ASN A 71 -10.21 -0.09 19.19
CA ASN A 71 -9.61 1.03 19.91
C ASN A 71 -8.86 1.94 18.93
N GLY A 72 -9.53 3.01 18.50
CA GLY A 72 -8.93 4.02 17.60
C GLY A 72 -7.69 4.70 18.16
N GLN A 73 -7.52 4.75 19.49
CA GLN A 73 -6.37 5.38 20.13
C GLN A 73 -5.04 4.66 19.85
N ILE A 74 -5.09 3.40 19.42
CA ILE A 74 -3.89 2.63 19.08
C ILE A 74 -3.30 3.11 17.75
N GLY A 75 -4.15 3.54 16.81
CA GLY A 75 -3.69 4.23 15.60
C GLY A 75 -2.98 5.53 15.95
N ASP A 76 -3.58 6.35 16.83
CA ASP A 76 -2.98 7.62 17.27
C ASP A 76 -1.62 7.41 17.95
N LEU A 77 -1.52 6.39 18.80
CA LEU A 77 -0.26 5.99 19.42
C LEU A 77 0.79 5.59 18.37
N ALA A 78 0.41 4.78 17.38
CA ALA A 78 1.30 4.38 16.30
C ALA A 78 1.77 5.60 15.49
N GLY A 79 0.87 6.52 15.14
CA GLY A 79 1.20 7.73 14.39
C GLY A 79 2.13 8.69 15.14
N SER A 80 1.91 8.88 16.45
CA SER A 80 2.82 9.66 17.29
C SER A 80 4.20 9.02 17.41
N LEU A 81 4.28 7.69 17.53
CA LEU A 81 5.55 6.98 17.55
C LEU A 81 6.27 7.02 16.18
N GLN A 82 5.51 7.03 15.09
CA GLN A 82 6.04 7.21 13.73
C GLN A 82 6.60 8.60 13.49
N SER A 83 6.03 9.61 14.15
CA SER A 83 6.59 10.96 14.14
C SER A 83 8.00 11.03 14.73
N LEU A 84 8.43 10.11 15.61
CA LEU A 84 9.82 10.05 16.07
C LEU A 84 10.78 9.58 14.97
N LEU A 85 10.36 8.59 14.18
CA LEU A 85 11.20 8.13 13.08
C LEU A 85 11.27 9.15 11.96
N LEU A 86 10.26 9.99 11.79
CA LEU A 86 10.37 11.11 10.87
C LEU A 86 11.52 12.06 11.21
N ALA A 87 11.72 12.37 12.49
CA ALA A 87 12.84 13.19 12.91
C ALA A 87 14.18 12.60 12.44
N VAL A 88 14.28 11.27 12.42
CA VAL A 88 15.49 10.54 12.02
C VAL A 88 15.62 10.40 10.50
N ASP A 89 14.51 10.16 9.81
CA ASP A 89 14.45 9.80 8.40
C ASP A 89 14.19 10.99 7.45
N TYR A 90 13.78 12.15 7.96
CA TYR A 90 13.37 13.31 7.13
C TYR A 90 14.09 14.60 7.44
N VAL A 91 14.42 14.87 8.70
CA VAL A 91 15.01 16.17 9.06
C VAL A 91 16.47 16.20 8.59
N GLY A 92 16.68 16.84 7.42
CA GLY A 92 17.98 16.92 6.78
C GLY A 92 18.40 15.68 6.00
N ALA A 93 17.47 14.76 5.71
CA ALA A 93 17.67 13.60 4.83
C ALA A 93 17.83 14.00 3.35
N LEU A 94 18.40 13.11 2.52
CA LEU A 94 18.68 13.39 1.11
C LEU A 94 17.41 13.55 0.25
N ASP A 95 16.37 12.79 0.56
CA ASP A 95 15.09 12.77 -0.15
C ASP A 95 14.01 13.64 0.54
N ALA A 96 14.40 14.38 1.59
CA ALA A 96 13.48 15.22 2.34
C ALA A 96 12.78 16.25 1.43
N PRO A 97 11.45 16.37 1.48
CA PRO A 97 10.75 17.47 0.83
C PRO A 97 11.28 18.78 1.43
N ALA A 98 11.60 19.76 0.58
CA ALA A 98 12.18 21.04 0.99
C ALA A 98 11.17 21.97 1.72
N THR A 99 10.32 21.43 2.60
CA THR A 99 9.26 22.14 3.29
C THR A 99 9.62 22.43 4.74
N TYR A 100 9.41 23.69 5.13
CA TYR A 100 9.82 24.34 6.38
C TYR A 100 9.15 23.84 7.69
N PHE A 101 8.23 22.89 7.64
CA PHE A 101 7.34 22.56 8.78
C PHE A 101 7.77 21.36 9.62
N GLU A 102 8.75 20.59 9.15
CA GLU A 102 9.21 19.38 9.80
C GLU A 102 10.59 19.67 10.42
N SER A 103 10.59 20.22 11.64
CA SER A 103 11.80 20.29 12.46
C SER A 103 11.84 19.11 13.44
N ASP A 104 13.03 18.81 13.97
CA ASP A 104 13.19 17.86 15.07
C ASP A 104 12.23 18.19 16.22
N GLU A 105 12.09 19.47 16.54
CA GLU A 105 11.23 19.95 17.64
C GLU A 105 9.75 19.65 17.39
N THR A 106 9.27 19.82 16.17
CA THR A 106 7.88 19.52 15.79
C THR A 106 7.58 18.02 15.82
N CYS A 107 8.53 17.20 15.35
CA CYS A 107 8.43 15.74 15.38
C CYS A 107 8.44 15.21 16.83
N ILE A 108 9.32 15.76 17.67
CA ILE A 108 9.38 15.46 19.11
C ILE A 108 8.09 15.89 19.82
N ALA A 109 7.52 17.04 19.48
CA ALA A 109 6.25 17.51 20.05
C ALA A 109 5.08 16.57 19.70
N ALA A 110 4.98 16.14 18.43
CA ALA A 110 3.99 15.16 17.98
C ALA A 110 4.10 13.84 18.75
N ALA A 111 5.32 13.35 18.95
CA ALA A 111 5.59 12.12 19.67
C ALA A 111 5.31 12.20 21.18
N SER A 112 5.65 13.34 21.81
CA SER A 112 5.60 13.52 23.26
C SER A 112 4.20 13.29 23.84
N ASN A 113 3.16 13.68 23.09
CA ASN A 113 1.76 13.53 23.51
C ASN A 113 1.35 12.06 23.75
N ALA A 114 1.80 11.12 22.92
CA ALA A 114 1.49 9.71 23.08
C ALA A 114 2.45 9.00 24.05
N MET A 115 3.72 9.42 24.09
CA MET A 115 4.73 8.87 24.99
C MET A 115 4.34 8.98 26.47
N THR A 116 3.65 10.06 26.86
CA THR A 116 3.15 10.22 28.24
C THR A 116 2.07 9.22 28.65
N ARG A 117 1.48 8.49 27.68
CA ARG A 117 0.38 7.54 27.88
C ARG A 117 0.83 6.09 27.80
N LEU A 118 2.09 5.84 27.46
CA LEU A 118 2.68 4.52 27.35
C LEU A 118 3.15 4.00 28.72
N SER A 119 2.81 2.75 29.05
CA SER A 119 3.37 2.04 30.21
C SER A 119 3.41 0.53 29.98
N GLY A 120 4.28 -0.18 30.71
CA GLY A 120 4.41 -1.64 30.65
C GLY A 120 5.46 -2.18 29.66
N GLU A 121 5.54 -3.51 29.57
CA GLU A 121 6.57 -4.22 28.79
C GLU A 121 6.43 -4.02 27.28
N ALA A 122 5.20 -4.05 26.75
CA ALA A 122 4.94 -3.83 25.32
C ALA A 122 5.38 -2.43 24.85
N ALA A 123 5.08 -1.41 25.65
CA ALA A 123 5.55 -0.04 25.40
C ALA A 123 7.08 0.04 25.39
N THR A 124 7.74 -0.64 26.33
CA THR A 124 9.21 -0.69 26.40
C THR A 124 9.79 -1.36 25.14
N GLN A 125 9.18 -2.44 24.66
CA GLN A 125 9.63 -3.15 23.46
C GLN A 125 9.48 -2.28 22.21
N VAL A 126 8.33 -1.63 22.02
CA VAL A 126 8.10 -0.73 20.88
C VAL A 126 9.12 0.41 20.84
N LEU A 127 9.47 0.98 22.00
CA LEU A 127 10.51 2.02 22.07
C LEU A 127 11.91 1.50 21.73
N ARG A 128 12.25 0.28 22.16
CA ARG A 128 13.51 -0.37 21.76
C ARG A 128 13.55 -0.61 20.25
N ASP A 129 12.45 -1.07 19.67
CA ASP A 129 12.35 -1.33 18.24
C ASP A 129 12.43 -0.03 17.43
N ILE A 130 11.85 1.08 17.91
CA ILE A 130 12.02 2.42 17.33
C ILE A 130 13.48 2.88 17.38
N LEU A 131 14.18 2.68 18.50
CA LEU A 131 15.61 3.04 18.60
C LEU A 131 16.47 2.23 17.63
N ILE A 132 16.23 0.92 17.53
CA ILE A 132 16.95 0.04 16.58
C ILE A 132 16.64 0.48 15.15
N THR A 133 15.38 0.74 14.85
CA THR A 133 14.94 1.20 13.53
C THR A 133 15.62 2.52 13.15
N GLY A 134 15.60 3.52 14.04
CA GLY A 134 16.29 4.79 13.80
C GLY A 134 17.79 4.62 13.58
N ALA A 135 18.44 3.70 14.31
CA ALA A 135 19.85 3.39 14.08
C ALA A 135 20.11 2.78 12.70
N ILE A 136 19.20 1.91 12.21
CA ILE A 136 19.27 1.34 10.86
C ILE A 136 19.12 2.43 9.80
N ILE A 137 18.13 3.32 9.95
CA ILE A 137 17.87 4.45 9.05
C ILE A 137 19.10 5.38 8.98
N VAL A 138 19.68 5.76 10.13
CA VAL A 138 20.89 6.59 10.17
C VAL A 138 22.07 5.88 9.51
N ALA A 139 22.25 4.57 9.76
CA ALA A 139 23.30 3.80 9.12
C ALA A 139 23.13 3.76 7.59
N LYS A 140 21.89 3.58 7.11
CA LYS A 140 21.54 3.62 5.69
C LYS A 140 21.81 4.99 5.05
N ASP A 141 21.35 6.08 5.66
CA ASP A 141 21.56 7.43 5.12
C ASP A 141 23.06 7.76 5.03
N ASN A 142 23.86 7.33 6.01
CA ASN A 142 25.33 7.42 5.92
C ASN A 142 25.88 6.63 4.72
N ILE A 143 25.38 5.42 4.44
CA ILE A 143 25.75 4.65 3.23
C ILE A 143 25.37 5.41 1.96
N CYS A 144 24.18 6.01 1.92
CA CYS A 144 23.70 6.79 0.78
C CYS A 144 24.52 8.06 0.54
N ARG A 145 25.04 8.69 1.60
CA ARG A 145 25.91 9.89 1.51
C ARG A 145 27.39 9.59 1.24
N SER A 146 27.91 8.47 1.73
CA SER A 146 29.32 8.12 1.56
C SER A 146 29.69 7.87 0.09
N PRO A 147 30.79 8.45 -0.41
CA PRO A 147 31.42 8.01 -1.64
C PRO A 147 31.70 6.52 -1.61
N ALA A 148 31.56 5.85 -2.75
CA ALA A 148 31.85 4.43 -2.92
C ALA A 148 33.27 4.05 -2.43
N GLU A 149 34.23 4.97 -2.66
CA GLU A 149 35.65 4.82 -2.34
C GLU A 149 36.00 4.96 -0.84
N ASP A 150 35.10 5.51 -0.02
CA ASP A 150 35.33 5.78 1.42
C ASP A 150 34.96 4.59 2.32
N TYR A 151 34.50 3.48 1.74
CA TYR A 151 34.17 2.29 2.49
C TYR A 151 35.44 1.53 2.85
N ASP A 152 35.92 1.69 4.09
CA ASP A 152 36.96 0.81 4.62
C ASP A 152 36.43 -0.63 4.58
N GLY A 153 37.22 -1.56 4.04
CA GLY A 153 36.81 -2.95 3.78
C GLY A 153 36.51 -3.81 5.01
N SER A 154 36.13 -3.23 6.16
CA SER A 154 35.70 -3.96 7.35
C SER A 154 34.29 -4.56 7.24
N ILE A 155 33.46 -4.10 6.30
CA ILE A 155 32.26 -4.83 5.91
C ILE A 155 32.66 -5.82 4.82
N SER A 156 32.65 -7.11 5.16
CA SER A 156 32.86 -8.20 4.19
C SER A 156 32.01 -7.93 2.95
N PRO A 157 32.60 -7.82 1.74
CA PRO A 157 31.82 -7.54 0.56
C PRO A 157 30.85 -8.70 0.37
N VAL A 158 29.57 -8.43 0.59
CA VAL A 158 28.51 -9.36 0.20
C VAL A 158 28.51 -9.33 -1.31
N ASN A 159 29.29 -10.23 -1.91
CA ASN A 159 29.53 -10.28 -3.35
C ASN A 159 28.26 -10.65 -4.16
N VAL A 160 27.18 -11.08 -3.50
CA VAL A 160 25.90 -11.37 -4.15
C VAL A 160 24.74 -10.84 -3.29
N ILE A 161 24.04 -9.83 -3.82
CA ILE A 161 22.75 -9.38 -3.27
C ILE A 161 21.70 -10.37 -3.78
N ILE A 162 21.09 -11.13 -2.87
CA ILE A 162 20.01 -12.08 -3.18
C ILE A 162 18.72 -11.64 -2.47
N PRO A 163 17.53 -11.97 -3.00
CA PRO A 163 16.25 -11.48 -2.45
C PRO A 163 16.06 -11.79 -0.96
N VAL A 164 16.49 -12.96 -0.49
CA VAL A 164 16.37 -13.33 0.94
C VAL A 164 17.17 -12.41 1.87
N ASN A 165 18.23 -11.77 1.38
CA ASN A 165 19.00 -10.79 2.15
C ASN A 165 18.32 -9.42 2.17
N VAL A 166 17.57 -9.08 1.11
CA VAL A 166 16.85 -7.81 0.99
C VAL A 166 15.53 -7.90 1.76
N LYS A 167 14.73 -8.96 1.64
CA LYS A 167 13.34 -9.03 2.15
C LYS A 167 13.09 -8.63 3.60
N ASN A 168 14.08 -8.79 4.49
CA ASN A 168 13.92 -8.43 5.90
C ASN A 168 14.37 -7.00 6.21
N ALA A 169 15.20 -6.39 5.36
CA ALA A 169 15.69 -5.04 5.57
C ALA A 169 14.58 -3.98 5.46
N PRO A 170 13.68 -4.02 4.45
CA PRO A 170 12.56 -3.08 4.35
C PRO A 170 11.62 -3.08 5.56
N TRP A 171 11.45 -4.23 6.23
CA TRP A 171 10.65 -4.30 7.46
C TRP A 171 11.21 -3.43 8.58
N TRP A 172 12.54 -3.28 8.63
CA TRP A 172 13.18 -2.36 9.55
C TRP A 172 13.24 -0.95 8.97
N ASP A 173 13.60 -0.80 7.69
CA ASP A 173 13.74 0.51 7.05
C ASP A 173 12.42 1.30 6.99
N GLY A 174 11.36 0.68 6.49
CA GLY A 174 10.00 1.21 6.52
C GLY A 174 9.37 1.18 7.91
N ALA A 175 10.14 0.85 8.94
CA ALA A 175 9.72 0.83 10.33
C ALA A 175 8.49 -0.04 10.63
N MET A 176 8.26 -1.06 9.81
CA MET A 176 7.15 -1.97 9.98
C MET A 176 7.28 -2.75 11.28
N VAL A 177 8.48 -3.16 11.71
CA VAL A 177 8.68 -3.93 12.95
C VAL A 177 8.04 -3.28 14.19
N PRO A 178 8.37 -2.03 14.58
CA PRO A 178 7.80 -1.41 15.78
C PRO A 178 6.28 -1.18 15.69
N TYR A 179 5.76 -0.73 14.54
CA TYR A 179 4.33 -0.41 14.41
C TYR A 179 3.48 -1.66 14.25
N TYR A 180 3.93 -2.59 13.41
CA TYR A 180 3.23 -3.83 13.19
C TYR A 180 3.05 -4.62 14.49
N GLY A 181 4.10 -4.71 15.31
CA GLY A 181 4.01 -5.35 16.63
C GLY A 181 2.97 -4.68 17.53
N LEU A 182 2.91 -3.33 17.53
CA LEU A 182 1.90 -2.58 18.29
C LEU A 182 0.48 -2.85 17.77
N LEU A 183 0.26 -2.79 16.46
CA LEU A 183 -1.06 -2.99 15.83
C LEU A 183 -1.55 -4.43 16.02
N MET A 184 -0.64 -5.39 15.96
CA MET A 184 -0.93 -6.80 16.20
C MET A 184 -1.11 -7.17 17.67
N SER A 185 -0.75 -6.28 18.59
CA SER A 185 -1.02 -6.44 20.01
C SER A 185 -2.45 -6.05 20.40
N THR A 186 -3.28 -5.59 19.46
CA THR A 186 -4.69 -5.25 19.75
C THR A 186 -5.56 -6.50 19.89
N SER A 187 -6.64 -6.40 20.67
CA SER A 187 -7.51 -7.55 21.00
C SER A 187 -8.05 -8.30 19.78
N GLY A 188 -8.19 -7.63 18.64
CA GLY A 188 -8.62 -8.25 17.38
C GLY A 188 -7.59 -9.15 16.70
N TYR A 189 -6.31 -9.11 17.12
CA TYR A 189 -5.20 -9.84 16.50
C TYR A 189 -4.34 -10.66 17.48
N GLN A 190 -4.47 -10.44 18.80
CA GLN A 190 -3.68 -11.13 19.84
C GLN A 190 -3.73 -12.67 19.74
N GLU A 191 -4.83 -13.25 19.26
CA GLU A 191 -4.97 -14.71 19.14
C GLU A 191 -4.16 -15.31 17.98
N VAL A 192 -3.84 -14.49 16.96
CA VAL A 192 -3.11 -14.93 15.76
C VAL A 192 -1.63 -14.51 15.79
N THR A 193 -1.20 -13.81 16.83
CA THR A 193 0.16 -13.28 16.97
C THR A 193 0.95 -13.92 18.12
N ASP A 194 2.27 -13.93 18.02
CA ASP A 194 3.16 -14.30 19.11
C ASP A 194 3.30 -13.16 20.14
N ASN A 195 4.10 -13.39 21.18
CA ASN A 195 4.34 -12.42 22.25
C ASN A 195 5.04 -11.13 21.79
N LEU A 196 5.54 -11.08 20.56
CA LEU A 196 6.17 -9.92 19.94
C LEU A 196 5.25 -9.26 18.89
N GLY A 197 3.98 -9.68 18.79
CA GLY A 197 3.04 -9.17 17.80
C GLY A 197 3.32 -9.69 16.38
N LYS A 198 4.13 -10.73 16.19
CA LYS A 198 4.37 -11.32 14.87
C LYS A 198 3.32 -12.38 14.55
N PRO A 199 2.80 -12.50 13.32
CA PRO A 199 1.75 -13.47 13.01
C PRO A 199 2.33 -14.87 13.14
N ARG A 200 1.68 -15.77 13.87
CA ARG A 200 2.22 -17.12 14.10
C ARG A 200 2.27 -17.93 12.81
N SER A 201 1.30 -17.72 11.93
CA SER A 201 1.20 -18.41 10.63
C SER A 201 2.33 -18.06 9.69
N SER A 202 2.93 -16.87 9.74
CA SER A 202 4.05 -16.51 8.85
C SER A 202 5.33 -17.33 9.11
N LYS A 203 5.40 -18.05 10.25
CA LYS A 203 6.49 -18.99 10.54
C LYS A 203 6.30 -20.37 9.91
N ILE A 204 5.09 -20.68 9.42
CA ILE A 204 4.69 -22.04 9.00
C ILE A 204 4.12 -22.04 7.58
N CYS A 205 3.47 -20.95 7.16
CA CYS A 205 2.84 -20.80 5.85
C CYS A 205 3.52 -19.68 5.05
N GLY A 206 4.07 -20.04 3.88
CA GLY A 206 4.70 -19.10 2.95
C GLY A 206 3.72 -18.06 2.42
N SER A 207 2.47 -18.43 2.12
CA SER A 207 1.45 -17.48 1.64
C SER A 207 1.13 -16.39 2.66
N THR A 208 1.06 -16.73 3.96
CA THR A 208 0.89 -15.71 5.01
C THR A 208 2.12 -14.80 5.08
N LYS A 209 3.32 -15.35 4.98
CA LYS A 209 4.54 -14.54 5.01
C LYS A 209 4.59 -13.59 3.81
N LEU A 210 4.31 -14.09 2.61
CA LEU A 210 4.34 -13.31 1.38
C LEU A 210 3.29 -12.18 1.38
N VAL A 211 2.05 -12.46 1.80
CA VAL A 211 1.02 -11.40 1.87
C VAL A 211 1.35 -10.34 2.94
N LEU A 212 2.09 -10.70 4.00
CA LEU A 212 2.57 -9.70 4.97
C LEU A 212 3.66 -8.82 4.38
N ASP A 213 4.52 -9.39 3.53
CA ASP A 213 5.55 -8.63 2.84
C ASP A 213 4.91 -7.60 1.87
N ASN A 214 3.66 -7.81 1.40
CA ASN A 214 2.90 -6.78 0.65
C ASN A 214 2.74 -5.45 1.39
N ILE A 215 2.83 -5.43 2.73
CA ILE A 215 2.82 -4.18 3.50
C ILE A 215 3.97 -3.27 3.05
N VAL A 216 5.13 -3.84 2.76
CA VAL A 216 6.27 -3.11 2.21
C VAL A 216 6.13 -3.00 0.68
N LEU A 217 5.75 -4.06 -0.02
CA LEU A 217 5.80 -4.04 -1.49
C LEU A 217 4.84 -3.02 -2.11
N TYR A 218 3.67 -2.78 -1.49
CA TYR A 218 2.77 -1.70 -1.93
C TYR A 218 3.33 -0.29 -1.66
N ASP A 219 4.24 -0.12 -0.70
CA ASP A 219 4.98 1.11 -0.44
C ASP A 219 6.10 1.32 -1.47
N GLU A 220 6.83 0.26 -1.80
CA GLU A 220 7.98 0.31 -2.71
C GLU A 220 7.61 0.62 -4.16
N ILE A 221 6.46 0.13 -4.65
CA ILE A 221 6.01 0.37 -6.04
C ILE A 221 5.89 1.87 -6.36
N PRO A 222 5.12 2.68 -5.60
CA PRO A 222 5.04 4.12 -5.84
C PRO A 222 6.32 4.88 -5.48
N ASP A 223 7.19 4.32 -4.65
CA ASP A 223 8.47 4.93 -4.28
C ASP A 223 9.64 4.52 -5.20
N LEU A 224 9.45 3.58 -6.12
CA LEU A 224 10.50 3.08 -7.02
C LEU A 224 11.29 4.21 -7.73
N ILE A 225 10.60 5.18 -8.34
CA ILE A 225 11.27 6.28 -9.05
C ILE A 225 11.93 7.28 -8.08
N PRO A 226 11.25 7.78 -7.02
CA PRO A 226 11.91 8.55 -5.96
C PRO A 226 13.15 7.89 -5.37
N ASP A 227 13.08 6.60 -5.07
CA ASP A 227 14.14 5.82 -4.44
C ASP A 227 15.30 5.58 -5.41
N PHE A 228 15.00 5.37 -6.69
CA PHE A 228 16.00 5.35 -7.76
C PHE A 228 16.79 6.67 -7.84
N ILE A 229 16.11 7.83 -7.72
CA ILE A 229 16.76 9.15 -7.80
C ILE A 229 17.82 9.33 -6.70
N VAL A 230 17.51 8.89 -5.49
CA VAL A 230 18.41 9.00 -4.33
C VAL A 230 19.31 7.79 -4.12
N LYS A 231 19.22 6.80 -5.02
CA LYS A 231 19.98 5.55 -5.00
C LYS A 231 19.75 4.74 -3.71
N GLU A 232 18.52 4.74 -3.22
CA GLU A 232 18.08 4.01 -2.03
C GLU A 232 18.28 2.51 -2.24
N PRO A 233 19.19 1.86 -1.48
CA PRO A 233 19.55 0.47 -1.73
C PRO A 233 18.61 -0.55 -1.06
N MET A 234 17.61 -0.12 -0.28
CA MET A 234 16.70 -1.01 0.45
C MET A 234 15.36 -1.28 -0.24
N ASN A 235 15.01 -0.59 -1.34
CA ASN A 235 13.80 -0.89 -2.10
C ASN A 235 13.97 -2.18 -2.93
N GLU A 236 13.19 -3.23 -2.62
CA GLU A 236 13.27 -4.55 -3.28
C GLU A 236 12.95 -4.45 -4.77
N ALA A 237 11.95 -3.66 -5.16
CA ALA A 237 11.63 -3.45 -6.58
C ALA A 237 12.79 -2.78 -7.34
N CYS A 238 13.47 -1.79 -6.75
CA CYS A 238 14.68 -1.20 -7.32
C CYS A 238 15.82 -2.22 -7.45
N ALA A 239 16.04 -3.06 -6.43
CA ALA A 239 17.04 -4.11 -6.47
C ALA A 239 16.71 -5.17 -7.53
N ALA A 240 15.44 -5.58 -7.65
CA ALA A 240 14.95 -6.52 -8.63
C ALA A 240 15.14 -6.01 -10.06
N LEU A 241 14.74 -4.77 -10.34
CA LEU A 241 14.93 -4.15 -11.65
C LEU A 241 16.42 -4.03 -12.00
N THR A 242 17.24 -3.61 -11.05
CA THR A 242 18.68 -3.40 -11.26
C THR A 242 19.41 -4.72 -11.51
N LEU A 243 19.12 -5.76 -10.73
CA LEU A 243 19.88 -7.02 -10.73
C LEU A 243 19.27 -8.07 -11.66
N GLY A 244 17.94 -8.16 -11.71
CA GLY A 244 17.17 -9.11 -12.52
C GLY A 244 16.67 -8.55 -13.86
N GLY A 245 16.70 -7.23 -14.06
CA GLY A 245 16.21 -6.56 -15.26
C GLY A 245 14.69 -6.36 -15.29
N SER A 246 14.19 -5.84 -16.40
CA SER A 246 12.78 -5.51 -16.64
C SER A 246 11.79 -6.64 -16.27
N GLU A 247 12.12 -7.89 -16.62
CA GLU A 247 11.26 -9.05 -16.32
C GLU A 247 11.06 -9.29 -14.82
N ALA A 248 11.97 -8.81 -13.96
CA ALA A 248 11.90 -9.04 -12.53
C ALA A 248 10.80 -8.23 -11.83
N ILE A 249 10.38 -7.10 -12.42
CA ILE A 249 9.35 -6.21 -11.85
C ILE A 249 8.11 -6.06 -12.74
N TYR A 250 8.08 -6.72 -13.90
CA TYR A 250 6.87 -6.79 -14.70
C TYR A 250 5.82 -7.69 -14.02
N GLY A 251 4.61 -7.19 -13.81
CA GLY A 251 3.53 -7.87 -13.08
C GLY A 251 3.68 -7.81 -11.56
N TYR A 252 4.48 -6.89 -11.01
CA TYR A 252 4.79 -6.84 -9.57
C TYR A 252 3.57 -6.48 -8.72
N GLY A 253 2.75 -5.51 -9.15
CA GLY A 253 1.50 -5.20 -8.47
C GLY A 253 0.49 -6.37 -8.51
N ASP A 254 0.44 -7.11 -9.62
CA ASP A 254 -0.40 -8.30 -9.76
C ASP A 254 0.08 -9.44 -8.88
N ALA A 255 1.39 -9.57 -8.67
CA ALA A 255 1.96 -10.50 -7.71
C ALA A 255 1.52 -10.16 -6.28
N CYS A 256 1.50 -8.88 -5.89
CA CYS A 256 0.99 -8.45 -4.60
C CYS A 256 -0.51 -8.80 -4.45
N ALA A 257 -1.31 -8.51 -5.47
CA ALA A 257 -2.73 -8.87 -5.51
C ALA A 257 -2.92 -10.40 -5.37
N ARG A 258 -2.14 -11.17 -6.11
CA ARG A 258 -2.21 -12.63 -6.12
C ARG A 258 -1.81 -13.23 -4.77
N ALA A 259 -0.77 -12.71 -4.11
CA ALA A 259 -0.37 -13.14 -2.77
C ALA A 259 -1.50 -12.94 -1.75
N THR A 260 -2.25 -11.84 -1.88
CA THR A 260 -3.44 -11.59 -1.05
C THR A 260 -4.52 -12.65 -1.27
N ASP A 261 -4.80 -13.01 -2.51
CA ASP A 261 -5.83 -13.99 -2.85
C ASP A 261 -5.42 -15.43 -2.51
N ASP A 262 -4.14 -15.78 -2.66
CA ASP A 262 -3.58 -17.07 -2.26
C ASP A 262 -3.62 -17.22 -0.73
N ALA A 263 -3.32 -16.17 0.04
CA ALA A 263 -3.48 -16.19 1.49
C ALA A 263 -4.94 -16.42 1.90
N LEU A 264 -5.90 -15.73 1.26
CA LEU A 264 -7.34 -15.86 1.55
C LEU A 264 -7.93 -17.22 1.16
N SER A 265 -7.31 -17.94 0.22
CA SER A 265 -7.75 -19.25 -0.26
C SER A 265 -6.98 -20.42 0.34
N CYS A 266 -5.89 -20.15 1.08
CA CYS A 266 -5.05 -21.16 1.70
C CYS A 266 -5.84 -21.98 2.75
N ASP A 267 -5.74 -23.31 2.64
CA ASP A 267 -6.44 -24.29 3.48
C ASP A 267 -5.50 -25.05 4.42
N CYS A 268 -4.26 -24.58 4.62
CA CYS A 268 -3.24 -25.26 5.43
C CYS A 268 -3.59 -25.38 6.94
N GLY A 269 -4.69 -24.77 7.38
CA GLY A 269 -5.20 -24.85 8.75
C GLY A 269 -4.50 -23.93 9.75
N ALA A 270 -3.49 -23.16 9.35
CA ALA A 270 -2.89 -22.15 10.23
C ALA A 270 -3.80 -20.92 10.39
N ASN A 271 -3.86 -20.36 11.59
CA ASN A 271 -4.64 -19.15 11.87
C ASN A 271 -3.88 -17.88 11.46
N GLY A 272 -4.58 -16.82 11.03
CA GLY A 272 -3.95 -15.52 10.70
C GLY A 272 -3.95 -15.15 9.21
N HIS A 273 -4.45 -16.01 8.32
CA HIS A 273 -4.50 -15.74 6.88
C HIS A 273 -5.41 -14.56 6.53
N GLN A 274 -6.60 -14.51 7.14
CA GLN A 274 -7.56 -13.43 6.92
C GLN A 274 -6.98 -12.11 7.41
N GLU A 275 -6.42 -12.09 8.61
CA GLU A 275 -5.81 -10.93 9.25
C GLU A 275 -4.63 -10.39 8.43
N ALA A 276 -3.75 -11.26 7.92
CA ALA A 276 -2.64 -10.86 7.07
C ALA A 276 -3.12 -10.26 5.74
N ALA A 277 -4.13 -10.86 5.11
CA ALA A 277 -4.72 -10.33 3.89
C ALA A 277 -5.50 -9.01 4.11
N GLU A 278 -6.17 -8.84 5.26
CA GLU A 278 -6.81 -7.56 5.64
C GLU A 278 -5.79 -6.44 5.68
N MET A 279 -4.62 -6.71 6.25
CA MET A 279 -3.54 -5.73 6.32
C MET A 279 -3.04 -5.36 4.93
N ALA A 280 -2.71 -6.35 4.09
CA ALA A 280 -2.27 -6.09 2.72
C ALA A 280 -3.30 -5.27 1.92
N MET A 281 -4.59 -5.62 2.00
CA MET A 281 -5.65 -4.85 1.34
C MET A 281 -5.79 -3.43 1.88
N GLY A 282 -5.66 -3.23 3.20
CA GLY A 282 -5.70 -1.90 3.79
C GLY A 282 -4.51 -1.04 3.37
N PHE A 283 -3.31 -1.61 3.31
CA PHE A 283 -2.10 -0.92 2.84
C PHE A 283 -2.17 -0.60 1.34
N CYS A 284 -2.69 -1.54 0.53
CA CYS A 284 -3.01 -1.31 -0.89
C CYS A 284 -3.84 -0.04 -1.07
N VAL A 285 -4.91 0.13 -0.28
CA VAL A 285 -5.77 1.32 -0.37
C VAL A 285 -5.10 2.57 0.24
N SER A 286 -4.42 2.43 1.38
CA SER A 286 -3.84 3.58 2.10
C SER A 286 -2.71 4.24 1.36
N TYR A 287 -1.78 3.48 0.76
CA TYR A 287 -0.62 4.08 0.07
C TYR A 287 -0.98 4.84 -1.19
N ILE A 288 -1.98 4.36 -1.93
CA ILE A 288 -2.53 5.09 -3.09
C ILE A 288 -3.21 6.39 -2.67
N ALA A 289 -3.99 6.36 -1.58
CA ALA A 289 -4.74 7.52 -1.11
C ALA A 289 -3.87 8.52 -0.33
N ALA A 290 -2.78 8.05 0.26
CA ALA A 290 -1.93 8.85 1.13
C ALA A 290 -1.31 10.02 0.33
N PRO A 291 -1.49 11.27 0.81
CA PRO A 291 -0.94 12.44 0.15
C PRO A 291 0.55 12.36 -0.14
N ARG A 292 1.30 11.65 0.69
CA ARG A 292 2.75 11.45 0.59
C ARG A 292 3.21 10.89 -0.76
N TYR A 293 2.65 9.76 -1.19
CA TYR A 293 3.09 9.01 -2.38
C TYR A 293 2.67 9.63 -3.69
N ILE A 294 1.70 10.54 -3.64
CA ILE A 294 1.22 11.33 -4.79
C ILE A 294 0.96 10.49 -6.05
N VAL A 295 0.54 9.23 -5.90
CA VAL A 295 0.35 8.27 -6.99
C VAL A 295 -0.46 8.86 -8.17
N PRO A 296 -1.59 9.57 -7.93
CA PRO A 296 -2.33 10.20 -9.01
C PRO A 296 -1.51 11.27 -9.74
N LYS A 297 -0.68 12.04 -9.05
CA LYS A 297 0.19 13.05 -9.67
C LYS A 297 1.30 12.40 -10.49
N GLN A 298 1.88 11.29 -10.02
CA GLN A 298 2.89 10.54 -10.76
C GLN A 298 2.31 10.07 -12.10
N LEU A 299 1.18 9.35 -12.06
CA LEU A 299 0.53 8.83 -13.26
C LEU A 299 0.05 9.96 -14.21
N ARG A 300 -0.41 11.11 -13.68
CA ARG A 300 -0.72 12.30 -14.49
C ARG A 300 0.53 12.84 -15.20
N ALA A 301 1.66 12.96 -14.49
CA ALA A 301 2.91 13.43 -15.06
C ALA A 301 3.41 12.50 -16.17
N TYR A 302 3.38 11.19 -15.95
CA TYR A 302 3.80 10.18 -16.93
C TYR A 302 2.85 10.15 -18.14
N SER A 303 1.54 10.34 -17.93
CA SER A 303 0.56 10.41 -19.01
C SER A 303 0.70 11.67 -19.87
N ALA A 304 1.22 12.77 -19.30
CA ALA A 304 1.46 14.03 -20.00
C ALA A 304 2.86 14.11 -20.66
N ALA A 305 3.69 13.08 -20.48
CA ALA A 305 5.06 13.02 -20.98
C ALA A 305 5.12 12.79 -22.51
N ASP A 306 6.34 12.59 -23.01
CA ASP A 306 6.54 12.16 -24.38
C ASP A 306 5.88 10.81 -24.68
N LYS A 307 5.88 10.43 -25.96
CA LYS A 307 5.20 9.23 -26.44
C LYS A 307 5.68 7.95 -25.73
N VAL A 308 6.98 7.81 -25.49
CA VAL A 308 7.57 6.58 -24.96
C VAL A 308 7.12 6.37 -23.51
N ILE A 309 7.28 7.40 -22.67
CA ILE A 309 6.86 7.33 -21.26
C ILE A 309 5.34 7.19 -21.17
N ARG A 310 4.58 7.97 -21.96
CA ARG A 310 3.11 7.88 -21.95
C ARG A 310 2.60 6.49 -22.30
N GLU A 311 3.20 5.83 -23.30
CA GLU A 311 2.83 4.46 -23.70
C GLU A 311 3.25 3.39 -22.68
N ALA A 312 4.33 3.63 -21.92
CA ALA A 312 4.77 2.73 -20.87
C ALA A 312 3.80 2.68 -19.67
N TYR A 313 3.29 3.84 -19.25
CA TYR A 313 2.38 3.98 -18.09
C TYR A 313 0.89 4.06 -18.47
N ALA A 314 0.55 3.80 -19.73
CA ALA A 314 -0.83 3.75 -20.23
C ALA A 314 -1.59 2.57 -19.62
N TRP A 315 -2.93 2.63 -19.66
CA TRP A 315 -3.73 1.45 -19.36
C TRP A 315 -3.47 0.33 -20.37
N PRO A 316 -3.56 -0.94 -19.93
CA PRO A 316 -3.65 -2.04 -20.87
C PRO A 316 -4.89 -1.86 -21.77
N PRO A 317 -4.79 -2.19 -23.07
CA PRO A 317 -5.92 -2.09 -24.01
C PRO A 317 -7.14 -2.90 -23.53
N ALA A 318 -8.35 -2.45 -23.83
CA ALA A 318 -9.55 -3.27 -23.66
C ALA A 318 -9.41 -4.66 -24.32
N GLY A 319 -9.93 -5.69 -23.64
CA GLY A 319 -9.84 -7.10 -24.00
C GLY A 319 -8.57 -7.80 -23.51
N THR A 320 -7.64 -7.07 -22.88
CA THR A 320 -6.38 -7.63 -22.36
C THR A 320 -6.22 -7.49 -20.85
N ARG A 321 -7.03 -6.66 -20.20
CA ARG A 321 -6.88 -6.23 -18.80
C ARG A 321 -7.09 -7.40 -17.85
N LEU A 322 -8.13 -8.22 -18.06
CA LEU A 322 -8.38 -9.41 -17.23
C LEU A 322 -7.39 -10.55 -17.48
N THR A 323 -6.77 -10.60 -18.66
CA THR A 323 -5.75 -11.60 -18.97
C THR A 323 -4.51 -11.39 -18.10
N ALA A 324 -4.10 -10.12 -17.92
CA ALA A 324 -2.97 -9.77 -17.05
C ALA A 324 -3.22 -10.24 -15.61
N VAL A 325 -4.36 -9.88 -15.02
CA VAL A 325 -4.69 -10.21 -13.62
C VAL A 325 -5.01 -11.71 -13.42
N GLY A 326 -5.79 -12.27 -14.33
CA GLY A 326 -6.39 -13.61 -14.17
C GLY A 326 -5.38 -14.74 -14.35
N ASN A 327 -4.41 -14.58 -15.24
CA ASN A 327 -3.46 -15.64 -15.60
C ASN A 327 -2.17 -15.64 -14.77
N ILE A 328 -2.04 -14.76 -13.77
CA ILE A 328 -0.87 -14.73 -12.89
C ILE A 328 -1.04 -15.72 -11.75
N PHE A 329 0.00 -16.53 -11.54
CA PHE A 329 0.14 -17.47 -10.43
C PHE A 329 1.51 -17.27 -9.78
N LEU A 330 1.58 -17.45 -8.46
CA LEU A 330 2.84 -17.43 -7.73
C LEU A 330 3.28 -18.86 -7.48
N GLU A 331 4.57 -19.14 -7.68
CA GLU A 331 5.14 -20.39 -7.17
C GLU A 331 5.00 -20.46 -5.64
N PRO A 332 4.76 -21.65 -5.06
CA PRO A 332 4.68 -21.79 -3.61
C PRO A 332 5.97 -21.31 -2.93
N GLY A 333 5.85 -20.40 -1.97
CA GLY A 333 7.02 -19.82 -1.31
C GLY A 333 6.68 -18.63 -0.43
N ASP A 334 7.73 -17.92 0.00
CA ASP A 334 7.68 -16.75 0.88
C ASP A 334 8.49 -15.55 0.33
N ILE A 335 8.76 -15.56 -0.98
CA ILE A 335 9.51 -14.53 -1.73
C ILE A 335 8.97 -14.41 -3.16
N LEU A 336 9.20 -13.27 -3.81
CA LEU A 336 8.77 -13.01 -5.20
C LEU A 336 9.83 -13.36 -6.26
N HIS A 337 11.08 -13.60 -5.87
CA HIS A 337 12.16 -13.91 -6.81
C HIS A 337 13.08 -15.03 -6.34
N THR A 338 13.74 -15.68 -7.30
CA THR A 338 14.86 -16.60 -7.05
C THR A 338 16.12 -15.84 -6.59
N ASP A 339 17.14 -16.55 -6.10
CA ASP A 339 18.47 -15.98 -5.77
C ASP A 339 19.15 -15.21 -6.93
N THR A 340 18.67 -15.40 -8.17
CA THR A 340 19.14 -14.70 -9.37
C THR A 340 18.21 -13.58 -9.83
N TRP A 341 17.29 -13.13 -8.96
CA TRP A 341 16.29 -12.09 -9.24
C TRP A 341 15.30 -12.41 -10.37
N ARG A 342 15.24 -13.67 -10.82
CA ARG A 342 14.18 -14.12 -11.72
C ARG A 342 12.85 -14.19 -10.99
N PRO A 343 11.75 -13.71 -11.59
CA PRO A 343 10.46 -13.68 -10.94
C PRO A 343 9.90 -15.10 -10.73
N LEU A 344 9.29 -15.30 -9.56
CA LEU A 344 8.53 -16.49 -9.18
C LEU A 344 7.05 -16.35 -9.54
N LEU A 345 6.62 -15.19 -10.03
CA LEU A 345 5.36 -15.05 -10.75
C LEU A 345 5.45 -15.75 -12.11
N LYS A 346 4.42 -16.51 -12.44
CA LYS A 346 4.26 -17.18 -13.74
C LYS A 346 2.96 -16.71 -14.37
N MET A 347 3.06 -16.34 -15.63
CA MET A 347 1.89 -16.23 -16.49
C MET A 347 1.57 -17.63 -17.01
N SER A 348 0.35 -18.10 -16.74
CA SER A 348 -0.15 -19.27 -17.47
C SER A 348 -0.12 -18.98 -18.96
N SER A 349 0.21 -19.99 -19.78
CA SER A 349 0.05 -19.85 -21.23
C SER A 349 -1.38 -19.37 -21.50
N PRO A 350 -1.58 -18.43 -22.45
CA PRO A 350 -2.92 -18.04 -22.87
C PRO A 350 -3.56 -19.27 -23.52
N LEU A 351 -4.16 -20.13 -22.70
CA LEU A 351 -5.18 -21.03 -23.15
C LEU A 351 -6.31 -20.15 -23.71
N ASP A 352 -7.14 -20.71 -24.58
CA ASP A 352 -8.40 -20.09 -25.04
C ASP A 352 -9.40 -19.94 -23.86
N THR A 353 -8.97 -19.37 -22.75
CA THR A 353 -9.77 -19.08 -21.58
C THR A 353 -10.68 -17.93 -21.99
N CYS A 354 -11.94 -18.28 -22.24
CA CYS A 354 -12.98 -17.29 -22.53
C CYS A 354 -12.95 -16.19 -21.45
N GLN A 355 -13.08 -14.92 -21.88
CA GLN A 355 -13.11 -13.73 -21.02
C GLN A 355 -14.04 -13.90 -19.81
N GLN A 356 -15.19 -14.56 -20.00
CA GLN A 356 -16.13 -14.85 -18.93
C GLN A 356 -15.52 -15.71 -17.82
N ALA A 357 -14.73 -16.73 -18.16
CA ALA A 357 -14.10 -17.61 -17.17
C ALA A 357 -13.04 -16.88 -16.34
N LEU A 358 -12.30 -15.95 -16.96
CA LEU A 358 -11.37 -15.06 -16.24
C LEU A 358 -12.12 -14.12 -15.30
N ALA A 359 -13.19 -13.49 -15.79
CA ALA A 359 -14.04 -12.62 -14.97
C ALA A 359 -14.65 -13.37 -13.78
N ASP A 360 -15.10 -14.61 -13.98
CA ASP A 360 -15.70 -15.43 -12.93
C ASP A 360 -14.68 -15.88 -11.86
N ASP A 361 -13.45 -16.20 -12.27
CA ASP A 361 -12.37 -16.51 -11.33
C ASP A 361 -12.00 -15.27 -10.49
N ILE A 362 -11.79 -14.13 -11.15
CA ILE A 362 -11.46 -12.87 -10.47
C ILE A 362 -12.62 -12.43 -9.57
N ALA A 363 -13.87 -12.55 -10.01
CA ALA A 363 -15.06 -12.28 -9.19
C ALA A 363 -15.12 -13.14 -7.92
N SER A 364 -14.62 -14.37 -7.99
CA SER A 364 -14.50 -15.25 -6.81
C SER A 364 -13.44 -14.73 -5.83
N ARG A 365 -12.34 -14.16 -6.33
CA ARG A 365 -11.32 -13.48 -5.51
C ARG A 365 -11.92 -12.24 -4.83
N VAL A 366 -12.64 -11.41 -5.59
CA VAL A 366 -13.37 -10.23 -5.07
C VAL A 366 -14.32 -10.63 -3.93
N ALA A 367 -15.12 -11.68 -4.11
CA ALA A 367 -16.03 -12.16 -3.08
C ALA A 367 -15.28 -12.58 -1.79
N ARG A 368 -14.15 -13.28 -1.90
CA ARG A 368 -13.31 -13.66 -0.73
C ARG A 368 -12.75 -12.44 -0.01
N ARG A 369 -12.32 -11.40 -0.75
CA ARG A 369 -11.81 -10.14 -0.18
C ARG A 369 -12.89 -9.37 0.60
N CYS A 370 -14.16 -9.49 0.21
CA CYS A 370 -15.24 -8.65 0.75
C CYS A 370 -15.86 -9.17 2.06
N PHE A 371 -15.73 -10.45 2.39
CA PHE A 371 -16.34 -11.05 3.58
C PHE A 371 -15.29 -11.46 4.62
N ILE A 372 -15.66 -11.39 5.92
CA ILE A 372 -14.78 -11.74 7.06
C ILE A 372 -15.07 -13.13 7.65
N ASN A 373 -16.16 -13.76 7.20
CA ASN A 373 -16.64 -15.07 7.65
C ASN A 373 -17.05 -15.90 6.42
N ASN A 374 -17.64 -17.07 6.63
CA ASN A 374 -18.36 -17.81 5.59
C ASN A 374 -19.76 -17.19 5.43
N PRO A 375 -19.98 -16.21 4.54
CA PRO A 375 -21.31 -15.69 4.27
C PRO A 375 -22.22 -16.80 3.74
N ASP A 376 -23.52 -16.54 3.70
CA ASP A 376 -24.44 -17.45 3.03
C ASP A 376 -24.13 -17.55 1.53
N GLU A 377 -24.36 -18.73 0.95
CA GLU A 377 -24.07 -19.03 -0.45
C GLU A 377 -24.78 -18.08 -1.42
N LYS A 378 -25.98 -17.59 -1.08
CA LYS A 378 -26.72 -16.64 -1.92
C LYS A 378 -26.04 -15.28 -1.95
N ALA A 379 -25.49 -14.82 -0.83
CA ALA A 379 -24.73 -13.58 -0.74
C ALA A 379 -23.45 -13.67 -1.59
N ILE A 380 -22.74 -14.81 -1.52
CA ILE A 380 -21.57 -15.08 -2.39
C ILE A 380 -21.98 -14.99 -3.86
N HIS A 381 -23.05 -15.68 -4.26
CA HIS A 381 -23.51 -15.66 -5.65
C HIS A 381 -23.91 -14.27 -6.14
N ARG A 382 -24.58 -13.45 -5.30
CA ARG A 382 -24.93 -12.07 -5.68
C ARG A 382 -23.70 -11.19 -5.89
N VAL A 383 -22.73 -11.27 -4.97
CA VAL A 383 -21.48 -10.51 -5.06
C VAL A 383 -20.65 -10.98 -6.25
N HIS A 384 -20.55 -12.30 -6.46
CA HIS A 384 -19.87 -12.90 -7.61
C HIS A 384 -20.47 -12.41 -8.93
N ALA A 385 -21.79 -12.49 -9.10
CA ALA A 385 -22.45 -12.05 -10.32
C ALA A 385 -22.26 -10.53 -10.58
N ALA A 386 -22.37 -9.71 -9.53
CA ALA A 386 -22.15 -8.27 -9.63
C ALA A 386 -20.68 -7.94 -9.99
N ALA A 387 -19.72 -8.62 -9.37
CA ALA A 387 -18.30 -8.45 -9.66
C ALA A 387 -17.94 -8.94 -11.06
N SER A 388 -18.43 -10.10 -11.49
CA SER A 388 -18.17 -10.66 -12.83
C SER A 388 -18.65 -9.71 -13.93
N SER A 389 -19.88 -9.21 -13.84
CA SER A 389 -20.39 -8.20 -14.77
C SER A 389 -19.52 -6.94 -14.79
N LEU A 390 -19.14 -6.43 -13.62
CA LEU A 390 -18.32 -5.23 -13.50
C LEU A 390 -16.92 -5.42 -14.09
N LEU A 391 -16.30 -6.57 -13.86
CA LEU A 391 -14.97 -6.88 -14.39
C LEU A 391 -14.98 -7.00 -15.92
N ILE A 392 -16.05 -7.55 -16.51
CA ILE A 392 -16.25 -7.55 -17.97
C ILE A 392 -16.35 -6.12 -18.50
N ASP A 393 -17.08 -5.24 -17.82
CA ASP A 393 -17.15 -3.83 -18.22
C ASP A 393 -15.76 -3.16 -18.14
N CYS A 394 -15.01 -3.41 -17.05
CA CYS A 394 -13.62 -2.96 -16.91
C CYS A 394 -12.72 -3.45 -18.05
N ASP A 395 -12.97 -4.64 -18.59
CA ASP A 395 -12.17 -5.19 -19.69
C ASP A 395 -12.60 -4.67 -21.07
N THR A 396 -13.85 -4.26 -21.25
CA THR A 396 -14.41 -3.97 -22.58
C THR A 396 -14.49 -2.48 -22.92
N ILE A 397 -14.61 -1.62 -21.91
CA ILE A 397 -14.77 -0.17 -22.12
C ILE A 397 -13.40 0.48 -22.33
N GLU A 398 -13.23 1.16 -23.47
CA GLU A 398 -12.01 1.92 -23.78
C GLU A 398 -12.14 3.42 -23.45
N ASP A 399 -13.35 3.98 -23.49
CA ASP A 399 -13.59 5.40 -23.23
C ASP A 399 -13.43 5.74 -21.73
N ILE A 400 -12.68 6.81 -21.45
CA ILE A 400 -12.37 7.22 -20.07
C ILE A 400 -13.60 7.69 -19.29
N GLU A 401 -14.54 8.38 -19.94
CA GLU A 401 -15.74 8.88 -19.25
C GLU A 401 -16.72 7.74 -18.95
N GLU A 402 -16.83 6.77 -19.86
CA GLU A 402 -17.56 5.52 -19.61
C GLU A 402 -16.90 4.69 -18.50
N LEU A 403 -15.57 4.57 -18.48
CA LEU A 403 -14.85 3.93 -17.38
C LEU A 403 -15.12 4.64 -16.06
N ARG A 404 -15.15 5.98 -16.02
CA ARG A 404 -15.51 6.73 -14.80
C ARG A 404 -16.91 6.40 -14.30
N GLN A 405 -17.87 6.17 -15.20
CA GLN A 405 -19.24 5.80 -14.81
C GLN A 405 -19.33 4.44 -14.12
N LEU A 406 -18.30 3.59 -14.22
CA LEU A 406 -18.21 2.36 -13.43
C LEU A 406 -18.09 2.62 -11.92
N SER A 407 -17.84 3.87 -11.49
CA SER A 407 -17.85 4.24 -10.07
C SER A 407 -19.17 3.86 -9.38
N ASP A 408 -20.30 4.00 -10.07
CA ASP A 408 -21.62 3.60 -9.56
C ASP A 408 -21.75 2.08 -9.43
N LYS A 409 -21.15 1.30 -10.35
CA LYS A 409 -21.16 -0.17 -10.28
C LYS A 409 -20.27 -0.67 -9.14
N TRP A 410 -19.09 -0.09 -8.92
CA TRP A 410 -18.26 -0.39 -7.74
C TRP A 410 -18.98 -0.06 -6.43
N SER A 411 -19.67 1.08 -6.38
CA SER A 411 -20.49 1.47 -5.22
C SER A 411 -21.64 0.49 -4.98
N ASN A 412 -22.29 0.00 -6.03
CA ASN A 412 -23.36 -0.98 -5.93
C ASN A 412 -22.86 -2.38 -5.55
N LEU A 413 -21.66 -2.76 -5.98
CA LEU A 413 -21.00 -3.99 -5.52
C LEU A 413 -20.83 -3.95 -3.99
N PHE A 414 -20.34 -2.83 -3.44
CA PHE A 414 -20.26 -2.66 -1.99
C PHE A 414 -21.61 -2.77 -1.30
N LYS A 415 -22.65 -2.11 -1.81
CA LYS A 415 -24.02 -2.26 -1.26
C LYS A 415 -24.47 -3.72 -1.28
N THR A 416 -24.15 -4.45 -2.35
CA THR A 416 -24.48 -5.89 -2.49
C THR A 416 -23.77 -6.74 -1.43
N VAL A 417 -22.52 -6.42 -1.09
CA VAL A 417 -21.80 -7.06 0.02
C VAL A 417 -22.47 -6.72 1.36
N ILE A 418 -22.86 -5.46 1.55
CA ILE A 418 -23.51 -4.99 2.79
C ILE A 418 -24.88 -5.63 3.02
N GLU A 419 -25.64 -5.98 1.98
CA GLU A 419 -26.89 -6.75 2.11
C GLU A 419 -26.70 -8.11 2.81
N GLY A 420 -25.51 -8.70 2.72
CA GLY A 420 -25.12 -9.92 3.43
C GLY A 420 -24.54 -9.68 4.83
N THR A 421 -24.52 -8.43 5.30
CA THR A 421 -23.83 -7.99 6.52
C THR A 421 -24.84 -7.50 7.57
N PRO A 422 -24.64 -7.79 8.88
CA PRO A 422 -25.52 -7.28 9.93
C PRO A 422 -25.34 -5.77 10.14
N VAL A 423 -26.11 -4.96 9.40
CA VAL A 423 -26.20 -3.49 9.59
C VAL A 423 -27.53 -3.17 10.26
N ARG A 424 -27.49 -2.56 11.46
CA ARG A 424 -28.71 -2.38 12.28
C ARG A 424 -28.88 -0.99 12.85
N SER A 425 -27.79 -0.31 13.18
CA SER A 425 -27.84 1.02 13.79
C SER A 425 -27.85 2.16 12.76
N ASP A 426 -28.44 3.30 13.10
CA ASP A 426 -28.39 4.52 12.27
C ASP A 426 -26.95 4.96 11.97
N ALA A 427 -26.04 4.78 12.95
CA ALA A 427 -24.62 5.08 12.79
C ALA A 427 -23.95 4.16 11.76
N SER A 428 -24.31 2.87 11.77
CA SER A 428 -23.84 1.90 10.77
C SER A 428 -24.38 2.24 9.38
N ILE A 429 -25.65 2.61 9.26
CA ILE A 429 -26.28 3.03 8.00
C ILE A 429 -25.59 4.27 7.43
N ALA A 430 -25.30 5.27 8.27
CA ALA A 430 -24.57 6.47 7.87
C ALA A 430 -23.15 6.11 7.38
N THR A 431 -22.44 5.25 8.11
CA THR A 431 -21.10 4.79 7.74
C THR A 431 -21.10 4.05 6.40
N VAL A 432 -22.09 3.19 6.16
CA VAL A 432 -22.27 2.51 4.86
C VAL A 432 -22.50 3.50 3.74
N LYS A 433 -23.32 4.54 3.96
CA LYS A 433 -23.55 5.59 2.96
C LYS A 433 -22.25 6.33 2.62
N ASP A 434 -21.47 6.69 3.64
CA ASP A 434 -20.19 7.38 3.47
C ASP A 434 -19.19 6.49 2.69
N PHE A 435 -19.00 5.23 3.09
CA PHE A 435 -18.11 4.31 2.38
C PHE A 435 -18.57 4.01 0.95
N SER A 436 -19.87 3.90 0.71
CA SER A 436 -20.43 3.77 -0.63
C SER A 436 -20.08 4.96 -1.53
N TYR A 437 -20.08 6.18 -0.96
CA TYR A 437 -19.60 7.38 -1.64
C TYR A 437 -18.08 7.29 -1.88
N PHE A 438 -17.27 6.96 -0.87
CA PHE A 438 -15.82 6.91 -1.03
C PHE A 438 -15.34 5.87 -2.04
N ILE A 439 -16.01 4.73 -2.19
CA ILE A 439 -15.66 3.75 -3.22
C ILE A 439 -15.77 4.35 -4.62
N ARG A 440 -16.78 5.19 -4.88
CA ARG A 440 -16.89 5.92 -6.15
C ARG A 440 -15.69 6.82 -6.36
N ARG A 441 -15.33 7.56 -5.31
CA ARG A 441 -14.23 8.54 -5.35
C ARG A 441 -12.88 7.86 -5.51
N VAL A 442 -12.63 6.72 -4.85
CA VAL A 442 -11.43 5.90 -5.04
C VAL A 442 -11.30 5.47 -6.51
N TRP A 443 -12.37 4.97 -7.12
CA TRP A 443 -12.36 4.62 -8.54
C TRP A 443 -12.04 5.83 -9.43
N GLU A 444 -12.77 6.93 -9.25
CA GLU A 444 -12.66 8.14 -10.06
C GLU A 444 -11.28 8.81 -9.94
N HIS A 445 -10.75 8.95 -8.72
CA HIS A 445 -9.54 9.72 -8.44
C HIS A 445 -8.26 8.89 -8.49
N PHE A 446 -8.31 7.64 -8.02
CA PHE A 446 -7.11 6.86 -7.78
C PHE A 446 -6.89 5.73 -8.79
N VAL A 447 -7.96 5.14 -9.33
CA VAL A 447 -7.84 4.10 -10.36
C VAL A 447 -7.87 4.71 -11.76
N ILE A 448 -8.90 5.50 -12.07
CA ILE A 448 -9.02 6.17 -13.37
C ILE A 448 -8.18 7.46 -13.41
N GLY A 449 -8.25 8.28 -12.37
CA GLY A 449 -7.53 9.55 -12.32
C GLY A 449 -8.26 10.70 -13.00
N VAL A 450 -7.90 11.91 -12.56
CA VAL A 450 -8.50 13.17 -13.00
C VAL A 450 -7.75 13.73 -14.21
N THR A 451 -8.47 14.20 -15.23
CA THR A 451 -7.91 14.75 -16.48
C THR A 451 -7.52 16.24 -16.40
N GLN A 452 -7.83 16.95 -15.31
CA GLN A 452 -7.51 18.38 -15.13
C GLN A 452 -6.64 18.64 -13.88
N SER A 453 -5.62 19.48 -14.01
CA SER A 453 -4.41 19.41 -13.15
C SER A 453 -4.43 20.16 -11.82
N SER A 454 -5.14 21.28 -11.64
CA SER A 454 -5.07 22.07 -10.39
C SER A 454 -6.19 21.80 -9.40
N ILE A 455 -7.39 21.43 -9.87
CA ILE A 455 -8.55 21.09 -9.01
C ILE A 455 -8.40 19.68 -8.42
N ALA A 456 -7.66 18.79 -9.09
CA ALA A 456 -7.48 17.41 -8.68
C ALA A 456 -6.68 17.29 -7.38
N ASP A 457 -5.66 18.13 -7.18
CA ASP A 457 -4.75 18.00 -6.04
C ASP A 457 -5.43 18.29 -4.70
N ASP A 458 -6.23 19.36 -4.61
CA ASP A 458 -7.00 19.67 -3.39
C ASP A 458 -8.10 18.61 -3.15
N ALA A 459 -8.73 18.11 -4.22
CA ALA A 459 -9.75 17.07 -4.12
C ALA A 459 -9.19 15.73 -3.62
N ASP A 460 -7.96 15.36 -4.03
CA ASP A 460 -7.27 14.15 -3.56
C ASP A 460 -6.96 14.26 -2.04
N LEU A 461 -6.54 15.44 -1.57
CA LEU A 461 -6.28 15.72 -0.15
C LEU A 461 -7.56 15.71 0.70
N GLU A 462 -8.63 16.35 0.22
CA GLU A 462 -9.94 16.36 0.87
C GLU A 462 -10.51 14.94 0.96
N LEU A 463 -10.41 14.17 -0.12
CA LEU A 463 -10.83 12.77 -0.17
C LEU A 463 -10.10 11.93 0.87
N PHE A 464 -8.77 12.04 0.95
CA PHE A 464 -7.98 11.33 1.95
C PHE A 464 -8.45 11.64 3.38
N MET A 465 -8.59 12.92 3.72
CA MET A 465 -9.01 13.32 5.06
C MET A 465 -10.42 12.85 5.41
N GLU A 466 -11.38 12.99 4.49
CA GLU A 466 -12.76 12.58 4.73
C GLU A 466 -12.89 11.06 4.86
N LEU A 467 -12.14 10.32 4.05
CA LEU A 467 -12.07 8.87 4.13
C LEU A 467 -11.44 8.43 5.47
N ASP A 468 -10.30 8.99 5.86
CA ASP A 468 -9.63 8.66 7.13
C ASP A 468 -10.54 8.91 8.34
N GLN A 469 -11.19 10.08 8.38
CA GLN A 469 -12.14 10.43 9.44
C GLN A 469 -13.30 9.44 9.49
N THR A 470 -13.85 9.06 8.34
CA THR A 470 -14.94 8.08 8.27
C THR A 470 -14.49 6.71 8.77
N PHE A 471 -13.28 6.30 8.40
CA PHE A 471 -12.69 5.05 8.86
C PHE A 471 -12.54 5.03 10.38
N ARG A 472 -11.96 6.09 10.96
CA ARG A 472 -11.84 6.25 12.42
C ARG A 472 -13.18 6.27 13.13
N ARG A 473 -14.18 6.99 12.60
CA ARG A 473 -15.55 6.99 13.15
C ARG A 473 -16.14 5.58 13.19
N SER A 474 -15.85 4.76 12.17
CA SER A 474 -16.34 3.38 12.12
C SER A 474 -15.81 2.49 13.26
N ASN A 475 -14.66 2.83 13.87
CA ASN A 475 -14.10 2.08 15.00
C ASN A 475 -14.98 2.17 16.26
N SER A 476 -15.83 3.19 16.35
CA SER A 476 -16.81 3.35 17.43
C SER A 476 -18.08 2.50 17.25
N LEU A 477 -18.25 1.86 16.09
CA LEU A 477 -19.37 0.93 15.87
C LEU A 477 -19.14 -0.38 16.65
N PRO A 478 -20.21 -1.10 17.05
CA PRO A 478 -20.09 -2.44 17.61
C PRO A 478 -19.27 -3.33 16.68
N ALA A 479 -18.37 -4.16 17.22
CA ALA A 479 -17.49 -5.03 16.42
C ALA A 479 -18.27 -5.91 15.42
N THR A 480 -19.47 -6.36 15.80
CA THR A 480 -20.36 -7.16 14.96
C THR A 480 -20.87 -6.43 13.72
N GLU A 481 -20.88 -5.10 13.70
CA GLU A 481 -21.29 -4.28 12.55
C GLU A 481 -20.07 -3.62 11.89
N GLY A 482 -19.22 -2.97 12.68
CA GLY A 482 -18.10 -2.16 12.19
C GLY A 482 -17.03 -2.96 11.45
N ILE A 483 -16.65 -4.13 11.95
CA ILE A 483 -15.61 -4.95 11.33
C ILE A 483 -16.06 -5.44 9.94
N PRO A 484 -17.26 -6.07 9.77
CA PRO A 484 -17.74 -6.44 8.45
C PRO A 484 -17.89 -5.25 7.48
N ILE A 485 -18.34 -4.08 7.94
CA ILE A 485 -18.46 -2.89 7.10
C ILE A 485 -17.08 -2.45 6.59
N ARG A 486 -16.07 -2.38 7.48
CA ARG A 486 -14.69 -2.04 7.08
C ARG A 486 -14.11 -3.08 6.13
N ARG A 487 -14.31 -4.37 6.39
CA ARG A 487 -13.89 -5.47 5.51
C ARG A 487 -14.49 -5.32 4.11
N ALA A 488 -15.80 -5.07 4.02
CA ALA A 488 -16.48 -4.84 2.75
C ALA A 488 -15.88 -3.65 2.01
N PHE A 489 -15.61 -2.54 2.72
CA PHE A 489 -14.99 -1.36 2.12
C PHE A 489 -13.59 -1.66 1.58
N ILE A 490 -12.66 -2.16 2.41
CA ILE A 490 -11.29 -2.44 1.96
C ILE A 490 -11.24 -3.54 0.91
N GLY A 491 -12.14 -4.53 0.98
CA GLY A 491 -12.24 -5.61 0.01
C GLY A 491 -12.66 -5.12 -1.37
N VAL A 492 -13.69 -4.26 -1.44
CA VAL A 492 -14.13 -3.66 -2.71
C VAL A 492 -13.11 -2.64 -3.23
N ALA A 493 -12.58 -1.77 -2.36
CA ALA A 493 -11.62 -0.74 -2.75
C ALA A 493 -10.30 -1.35 -3.26
N SER A 494 -9.73 -2.32 -2.54
CA SER A 494 -8.53 -3.03 -3.00
C SER A 494 -8.81 -3.84 -4.26
N SER A 495 -9.99 -4.44 -4.42
CA SER A 495 -10.36 -5.12 -5.66
C SER A 495 -10.45 -4.17 -6.85
N ALA A 496 -10.95 -2.95 -6.65
CA ALA A 496 -10.97 -1.94 -7.70
C ALA A 496 -9.57 -1.52 -8.13
N ILE A 497 -8.64 -1.44 -7.17
CA ILE A 497 -7.24 -1.10 -7.38
C ILE A 497 -6.49 -2.26 -8.04
N ASP A 498 -6.53 -3.46 -7.47
CA ASP A 498 -5.71 -4.60 -7.88
C ASP A 498 -6.32 -5.42 -9.02
N LEU A 499 -7.63 -5.66 -8.96
CA LEU A 499 -8.28 -6.71 -9.75
C LEU A 499 -9.04 -6.18 -10.98
N SER A 500 -9.10 -4.86 -11.17
CA SER A 500 -9.75 -4.25 -12.34
C SER A 500 -8.97 -4.40 -13.64
N GLY A 501 -7.68 -4.75 -13.55
CA GLY A 501 -6.76 -4.83 -14.69
C GLY A 501 -6.28 -3.48 -15.24
N ILE A 502 -6.66 -2.37 -14.60
CA ILE A 502 -6.18 -1.01 -14.92
C ILE A 502 -5.57 -0.31 -13.70
N GLY A 503 -5.19 -1.11 -12.70
CA GLY A 503 -4.72 -0.68 -11.39
C GLY A 503 -3.47 0.19 -11.42
N PRO A 504 -3.37 1.20 -10.53
CA PRO A 504 -2.20 2.08 -10.48
C PRO A 504 -0.89 1.36 -10.11
N TYR A 505 -0.90 0.36 -9.22
CA TYR A 505 0.32 -0.37 -8.85
C TYR A 505 0.94 -1.12 -10.04
N ASN A 506 0.12 -1.81 -10.84
CA ASN A 506 0.59 -2.47 -12.06
C ASN A 506 1.12 -1.46 -13.06
N ARG A 507 0.39 -0.36 -13.28
CA ARG A 507 0.85 0.69 -14.20
C ARG A 507 2.20 1.28 -13.79
N LEU A 508 2.42 1.50 -12.50
CA LEU A 508 3.68 2.04 -11.98
C LEU A 508 4.83 1.05 -12.14
N SER A 509 4.63 -0.21 -11.73
CA SER A 509 5.64 -1.27 -11.84
C SER A 509 5.92 -1.69 -13.28
N ASP A 510 4.89 -2.02 -14.07
CA ASP A 510 5.03 -2.40 -15.48
C ASP A 510 5.56 -1.26 -16.35
N GLY A 511 5.17 -0.02 -16.04
CA GLY A 511 5.67 1.16 -16.73
C GLY A 511 7.17 1.35 -16.52
N ALA A 512 7.65 1.15 -15.29
CA ALA A 512 9.08 1.16 -15.00
C ALA A 512 9.82 -0.02 -15.65
N ALA A 513 9.18 -1.18 -15.74
CA ALA A 513 9.72 -2.38 -16.40
C ALA A 513 9.89 -2.22 -17.92
N ARG A 514 9.34 -1.17 -18.56
CA ARG A 514 9.49 -0.96 -20.01
C ARG A 514 10.80 -0.30 -20.42
N PHE A 515 11.59 0.10 -19.43
CA PHE A 515 12.90 0.69 -19.56
C PHE A 515 13.94 -0.33 -19.12
#